data_AF-A0A1J0GI36-F1
#
_entry.id   AF-A0A1J0GI36-F1
#
_cell.length_a   1.000
_cell.length_b   1.000
_cell.length_c   1.000
_cell.angle_alpha   90.00
_cell.angle_beta   90.00
_cell.angle_gamma   90.00
#
_symmetry.space_group_name_H-M   'P 1'
#
loop_
_entity.id
_entity.type
_entity.pdbx_description
1 polymer ?
#
loop_
_entity_poly.entity_id
_entity_poly.type
_entity_poly.pdbx_seq_one_letter_code
_entity_poly.pdbx_strand_id
1 'polypeptide(L)'
;MFFNSKKTKAKKENEARLKRINNFEVRYVTTRDPNQYGESIIGKGCVINILNNQFIIQSDSNVIFTHSIESLQCSELMSQNGIILSYTDDKTGEYVEVIAYYKYHRK
;
A
#
# COMPACT_ATOMS: atom_id res chain seq x y z
N MET A 1 -15.75 -27.60 -8.83
CA MET A 1 -15.40 -26.79 -7.64
C MET A 1 -13.92 -26.36 -7.77
N PHE A 2 -13.58 -25.36 -8.60
CA PHE A 2 -12.17 -25.04 -8.97
C PHE A 2 -11.74 -23.59 -8.67
N PHE A 3 -12.59 -22.80 -8.00
CA PHE A 3 -12.35 -21.36 -7.84
C PHE A 3 -11.64 -20.96 -6.54
N ASN A 4 -11.60 -21.83 -5.53
CA ASN A 4 -11.02 -21.48 -4.23
C ASN A 4 -9.47 -21.41 -4.25
N SER A 5 -8.81 -22.30 -5.01
CA SER A 5 -7.33 -22.33 -5.06
C SER A 5 -6.72 -21.07 -5.67
N LYS A 6 -7.39 -20.48 -6.67
CA LYS A 6 -6.94 -19.24 -7.33
C LYS A 6 -6.94 -18.05 -6.37
N LYS A 7 -7.98 -17.91 -5.53
CA LYS A 7 -8.07 -16.83 -4.54
C LYS A 7 -6.97 -16.94 -3.47
N THR A 8 -6.73 -18.16 -2.98
CA THR A 8 -5.66 -18.40 -2.00
C THR A 8 -4.27 -18.12 -2.58
N LYS A 9 -4.03 -18.48 -3.84
CA LYS A 9 -2.77 -18.19 -4.53
C LYS A 9 -2.55 -16.68 -4.69
N ALA A 10 -3.57 -15.95 -5.12
CA ALA A 10 -3.51 -14.49 -5.27
C ALA A 10 -3.22 -13.79 -3.92
N LYS A 11 -3.86 -14.22 -2.82
CA LYS A 11 -3.59 -13.67 -1.48
C LYS A 11 -2.12 -13.89 -1.06
N LYS A 12 -1.59 -15.10 -1.27
CA LYS A 12 -0.17 -15.41 -0.98
C LYS A 12 0.80 -14.58 -1.82
N GLU A 13 0.50 -14.39 -3.11
CA GLU A 13 1.32 -13.55 -3.98
C GLU A 13 1.31 -12.09 -3.54
N ASN A 14 0.14 -11.59 -3.14
CA ASN A 14 -0.03 -10.24 -2.60
C ASN A 14 0.79 -10.02 -1.31
N GLU A 15 0.68 -10.95 -0.35
CA GLU A 15 1.48 -10.92 0.88
C GLU A 15 2.99 -10.95 0.57
N ALA A 16 3.41 -11.76 -0.41
CA ALA A 16 4.81 -11.81 -0.83
C ALA A 16 5.29 -10.48 -1.43
N ARG A 17 4.44 -9.77 -2.20
CA ARG A 17 4.77 -8.43 -2.72
C ARG A 17 4.93 -7.42 -1.59
N LEU A 18 3.98 -7.36 -0.66
CA LEU A 18 4.05 -6.47 0.50
C LEU A 18 5.32 -6.72 1.32
N LYS A 19 5.70 -7.98 1.55
CA LYS A 19 6.92 -8.33 2.29
C LYS A 19 8.21 -7.92 1.58
N ARG A 20 8.26 -7.89 0.24
CA ARG A 20 9.45 -7.50 -0.53
C ARG A 20 9.81 -6.03 -0.38
N ILE A 21 8.80 -5.20 -0.16
CA ILE A 21 8.93 -3.74 -0.08
C ILE A 21 9.02 -3.25 1.37
N ASN A 22 9.18 -4.17 2.32
CA ASN A 22 9.47 -3.84 3.70
C ASN A 22 10.80 -3.09 3.79
N ASN A 23 10.85 -2.05 4.62
CA ASN A 23 11.97 -1.10 4.78
C ASN A 23 12.29 -0.26 3.53
N PHE A 24 11.38 -0.13 2.56
CA PHE A 24 11.59 0.76 1.42
C PHE A 24 11.37 2.22 1.80
N GLU A 25 12.26 3.09 1.33
CA GLU A 25 12.08 4.55 1.44
C GLU A 25 11.08 5.04 0.38
N VAL A 26 10.14 5.86 0.82
CA VAL A 26 9.06 6.43 0.03
C VAL A 26 9.24 7.95 -0.01
N ARG A 27 9.27 8.53 -1.21
CA ARG A 27 9.40 9.97 -1.40
C ARG A 27 8.15 10.71 -0.96
N TYR A 28 6.99 10.24 -1.39
CA TYR A 28 5.69 10.76 -0.99
C TYR A 28 4.59 9.72 -1.19
N VAL A 29 3.50 9.91 -0.47
CA VAL A 29 2.31 9.07 -0.49
C VAL A 29 1.13 9.93 -0.90
N THR A 30 0.35 9.47 -1.86
CA THR A 30 -0.92 10.09 -2.24
C THR A 30 -2.09 9.19 -1.88
N THR A 31 -3.26 9.79 -1.66
CA THR A 31 -4.54 9.08 -1.60
C THR A 31 -5.42 9.53 -2.75
N ARG A 32 -6.28 8.63 -3.22
CA ARG A 32 -7.36 8.90 -4.16
C ARG A 32 -8.65 8.47 -3.50
N ASP A 33 -9.45 9.46 -3.11
CA ASP A 33 -10.80 9.25 -2.60
C ASP A 33 -11.79 9.21 -3.76
N PRO A 34 -12.80 8.32 -3.75
CA PRO A 34 -13.80 8.25 -4.82
C PRO A 34 -14.66 9.51 -4.91
N ASN A 35 -14.80 10.25 -3.80
CA ASN A 35 -15.55 11.51 -3.72
C ASN A 35 -14.73 12.75 -4.08
N GLN A 36 -13.40 12.65 -4.16
CA GLN A 36 -12.52 13.78 -4.44
C GLN A 36 -11.84 13.56 -5.79
N TYR A 37 -12.19 14.37 -6.79
CA TYR A 37 -11.54 14.34 -8.10
C TYR A 37 -10.10 14.88 -8.00
N GLY A 38 -9.15 14.02 -7.61
CA GLY A 38 -7.73 14.36 -7.54
C GLY A 38 -6.90 13.39 -6.69
N GLU A 39 -5.58 13.43 -6.86
CA GLU A 39 -4.64 12.78 -5.94
C GLU A 39 -4.17 13.81 -4.89
N SER A 40 -4.35 13.48 -3.62
CA SER A 40 -3.95 14.33 -2.50
C SER A 40 -2.72 13.75 -1.80
N ILE A 41 -1.68 14.55 -1.57
CA ILE A 41 -0.48 14.09 -0.84
C ILE A 41 -0.80 14.00 0.64
N ILE A 42 -0.69 12.80 1.22
CA ILE A 42 -0.94 12.52 2.63
C ILE A 42 0.35 12.37 3.45
N GLY A 43 1.49 12.14 2.80
CA GLY A 43 2.79 12.01 3.47
C GLY A 43 3.96 12.27 2.53
N LYS A 44 5.09 12.72 3.10
CA LYS A 44 6.37 12.94 2.39
C LYS A 44 7.51 12.36 3.22
N GLY A 45 8.55 11.82 2.56
CA GLY A 45 9.70 11.25 3.25
C GLY A 45 9.29 10.16 4.24
N CYS A 46 8.64 9.11 3.74
CA CYS A 46 8.12 8.03 4.55
C CYS A 46 8.96 6.77 4.40
N VAL A 47 8.80 5.82 5.31
CA VAL A 47 9.35 4.47 5.22
C VAL A 47 8.20 3.47 5.36
N ILE A 48 8.24 2.44 4.54
CA ILE A 48 7.32 1.29 4.64
C ILE A 48 7.89 0.31 5.66
N ASN A 49 7.09 -0.06 6.64
CA ASN A 49 7.42 -1.07 7.63
C ASN A 49 6.29 -2.08 7.76
N ILE A 50 6.64 -3.34 7.98
CA ILE A 50 5.70 -4.40 8.28
C ILE A 50 6.00 -4.96 9.67
N LEU A 51 5.05 -4.80 10.59
CA LEU A 51 5.16 -5.26 11.98
C LEU A 51 3.85 -5.90 12.41
N ASN A 52 3.90 -7.04 13.10
CA ASN A 52 2.72 -7.72 13.67
C ASN A 52 1.56 -7.91 12.67
N ASN A 53 1.88 -8.28 11.43
CA ASN A 53 0.91 -8.45 10.34
C ASN A 53 0.18 -7.15 9.91
N GLN A 54 0.72 -5.99 10.29
CA GLN A 54 0.28 -4.67 9.86
C GLN A 54 1.29 -4.07 8.89
N PHE A 55 0.77 -3.49 7.82
CA PHE A 55 1.50 -2.66 6.88
C PHE A 55 1.41 -1.22 7.35
N ILE A 56 2.56 -0.60 7.59
CA ILE A 56 2.68 0.72 8.20
C ILE A 56 3.51 1.59 7.27
N ILE A 57 2.97 2.76 6.91
CA ILE A 57 3.74 3.84 6.29
C ILE A 57 3.84 4.94 7.32
N GLN A 58 5.07 5.30 7.67
CA GLN A 58 5.34 6.34 8.66
C GLN A 58 6.39 7.32 8.15
N SER A 59 6.28 8.57 8.56
CA SER A 59 7.25 9.64 8.32
C SER A 59 7.79 10.10 9.66
N ASP A 60 9.09 9.88 9.90
CA ASP A 60 9.77 10.15 11.17
C ASP A 60 8.95 9.66 12.39
N SER A 61 8.21 10.56 13.05
CA SER A 61 7.42 10.30 14.26
C SER A 61 5.92 10.10 14.02
N ASN A 62 5.44 10.21 12.77
CA ASN A 62 4.02 10.18 12.43
C ASN A 62 3.67 8.97 11.56
N VAL A 63 2.67 8.20 11.99
CA VAL A 63 2.08 7.14 11.17
C VAL A 63 1.10 7.78 10.20
N ILE A 64 1.38 7.65 8.90
CA ILE A 64 0.57 8.19 7.81
C ILE A 64 -0.52 7.20 7.41
N PHE A 65 -0.18 5.92 7.39
CA PHE A 65 -1.07 4.84 6.98
C PHE A 65 -0.78 3.58 7.77
N THR A 66 -1.82 2.90 8.22
CA THR A 66 -1.70 1.58 8.84
C THR A 66 -2.88 0.70 8.42
N HIS A 67 -2.58 -0.53 7.99
CA HIS A 67 -3.61 -1.47 7.59
C HIS A 67 -3.17 -2.92 7.77
N SER A 68 -4.11 -3.84 7.94
CA SER A 68 -3.81 -5.28 7.94
C SER A 68 -3.36 -5.74 6.55
N ILE A 69 -2.28 -6.52 6.49
CA ILE A 69 -1.76 -7.10 5.24
C ILE A 69 -2.79 -8.04 4.58
N GLU A 70 -3.67 -8.64 5.38
CA GLU A 70 -4.61 -9.65 4.90
C GLU A 70 -5.75 -9.09 4.04
N SER A 71 -6.16 -7.86 4.34
CA SER A 71 -7.23 -7.13 3.64
C SER A 71 -6.71 -6.06 2.69
N LEU A 72 -5.39 -5.83 2.68
CA LEU A 72 -4.75 -4.84 1.81
C LEU A 72 -4.34 -5.47 0.49
N GLN A 73 -4.80 -4.91 -0.63
CA GLN A 73 -4.35 -5.31 -1.96
C GLN A 73 -3.20 -4.42 -2.41
N CYS A 74 -2.12 -5.03 -2.91
CA CYS A 74 -0.91 -4.37 -3.37
C CYS A 74 -0.67 -4.67 -4.85
N SER A 75 -0.58 -3.59 -5.63
CA SER A 75 -0.21 -3.62 -7.05
C SER A 75 1.00 -2.72 -7.28
N GLU A 76 1.87 -3.07 -8.22
CA GLU A 76 3.00 -2.21 -8.60
C GLU A 76 2.56 -1.20 -9.68
N LEU A 77 3.10 0.01 -9.62
CA LEU A 77 2.94 0.97 -10.72
C LEU A 77 3.63 0.43 -11.98
N MET A 78 3.05 0.71 -13.16
CA MET A 78 3.66 0.32 -14.44
C MET A 78 5.05 0.92 -14.65
N SER A 79 5.29 2.09 -14.06
CA SER A 79 6.59 2.77 -14.00
C SER A 79 7.60 2.15 -13.02
N GLN A 80 7.21 1.13 -12.24
CA GLN A 80 8.01 0.44 -11.23
C GLN A 80 8.63 1.37 -10.16
N ASN A 81 8.13 2.59 -10.05
CA ASN A 81 8.61 3.62 -9.13
C ASN A 81 7.73 3.77 -7.88
N GLY A 82 6.87 2.80 -7.62
CA GLY A 82 5.97 2.82 -6.47
C GLY A 82 4.95 1.68 -6.51
N ILE A 83 4.09 1.70 -5.51
CA ILE A 83 3.02 0.73 -5.31
C ILE A 83 1.69 1.43 -5.07
N ILE A 84 0.63 0.76 -5.48
CA ILE A 84 -0.76 1.08 -5.22
C ILE A 84 -1.27 0.12 -4.15
N LEU A 85 -1.77 0.68 -3.06
CA LEU A 85 -2.39 0.00 -1.95
C LEU A 85 -3.88 0.28 -2.01
N SER A 86 -4.67 -0.75 -2.23
CA SER A 86 -6.12 -0.63 -2.32
C SER A 86 -6.78 -1.38 -1.18
N TYR A 87 -7.73 -0.73 -0.54
CA TYR A 87 -8.49 -1.30 0.57
C TYR A 87 -9.90 -0.71 0.60
N THR A 88 -10.79 -1.39 1.31
CA THR A 88 -12.10 -0.85 1.64
C THR A 88 -12.00 -0.24 3.03
N ASP A 89 -12.35 1.05 3.16
CA ASP A 89 -12.36 1.72 4.45
C ASP A 89 -13.52 1.19 5.29
N ASP A 90 -13.23 0.65 6.48
CA ASP A 90 -14.25 0.05 7.35
C ASP A 90 -15.26 1.06 7.90
N LYS A 91 -14.94 2.36 7.91
CA LYS A 91 -15.81 3.41 8.44
C LYS A 91 -16.78 3.92 7.38
N THR A 92 -16.32 4.11 6.16
CA THR A 92 -17.14 4.65 5.05
C THR A 92 -17.70 3.56 4.14
N GLY A 93 -17.09 2.38 4.13
CA GLY A 93 -17.38 1.31 3.17
C GLY A 93 -16.88 1.61 1.76
N GLU A 94 -16.14 2.71 1.58
CA GLU A 94 -15.66 3.15 0.27
C GLU A 94 -14.34 2.47 -0.09
N TYR A 95 -14.12 2.29 -1.39
CA TYR A 95 -12.85 1.79 -1.91
C TYR A 95 -11.87 2.94 -2.04
N VAL A 96 -10.76 2.84 -1.33
CA VAL A 96 -9.71 3.88 -1.26
C VAL A 96 -8.42 3.33 -1.83
N GLU A 97 -7.71 4.17 -2.58
CA GLU A 97 -6.38 3.84 -3.11
C GLU A 97 -5.33 4.78 -2.53
N VAL A 98 -4.29 4.19 -1.94
CA VAL A 98 -3.11 4.89 -1.42
C VAL A 98 -1.91 4.51 -2.29
N ILE A 99 -1.27 5.50 -2.90
CA ILE A 99 -0.13 5.28 -3.80
C ILE A 99 1.13 5.75 -3.09
N ALA A 100 2.09 4.85 -2.89
CA ALA A 100 3.39 5.15 -2.30
C ALA A 100 4.47 5.17 -3.38
N TYR A 101 5.06 6.33 -3.63
CA TYR A 101 6.11 6.53 -4.63
C TYR A 101 7.48 6.35 -3.99
N TYR A 102 8.27 5.39 -4.47
CA TYR A 102 9.58 5.09 -3.94
C TYR A 102 10.54 6.27 -4.09
N LYS A 103 11.42 6.43 -3.11
CA LYS A 103 12.58 7.30 -3.25
C LYS A 103 13.56 6.61 -4.20
N TYR A 104 14.00 7.34 -5.21
CA TYR A 104 14.85 6.79 -6.26
C TYR A 104 16.20 6.35 -5.68
N HIS A 105 16.41 5.04 -5.55
CA HIS A 105 17.73 4.49 -5.24
C HIS A 105 18.51 4.39 -6.57
N ARG A 106 19.28 5.43 -6.91
CA ARG A 106 20.40 5.25 -7.85
C ARG A 106 21.34 4.26 -7.15
N LYS A 107 21.40 3.03 -7.66
CA LYS A 107 22.47 2.09 -7.33
C LYS A 107 23.80 2.61 -7.86
#